data_AF-A0A3A8JUX7-F1
#
_entry.id   AF-A0A3A8JUX7-F1
#
_cell.length_a   1.000
_cell.length_b   1.000
_cell.length_c   1.000
_cell.angle_alpha   90.00
_cell.angle_beta   90.00
_cell.angle_gamma   90.00
#
_symmetry.space_group_name_H-M   'P 1'
#
loop_
_entity.id
_entity.type
_entity.pdbx_description
1 polymer ?
#
loop_
_entity_poly.entity_id
_entity_poly.type
_entity_poly.pdbx_seq_one_letter_code
_entity_poly.pdbx_strand_id
1 'polypeptide(L)'
;MSGRQLHLLLAALLMGCVRGPRPSPVLVEDDRSIAFPEFSDDSVVELQPEQRPYVLEGALLQALMIATNDFLPPPSKDVPCQDRPEAQRYLAMRRGDLFFIHISEDPAACGKTYPALDSGAWYAISKDGRIRRRVVDGRADAPTDAGGGDSQAVPAEPGVAPALDSVWNDPSRPWPEGLRDGGSPGSSDAGTGPAAPP
;
A
#
# COMPACT_ATOMS: atom_id res chain seq x y z
N MET A 1 52.69 28.44 -15.23
CA MET A 1 51.91 27.19 -15.30
C MET A 1 52.35 26.41 -16.53
N SER A 2 52.83 25.18 -16.35
CA SER A 2 53.32 24.34 -17.46
C SER A 2 52.14 23.81 -18.29
N GLY A 3 52.32 23.61 -19.60
CA GLY A 3 51.27 23.08 -20.49
C GLY A 3 50.65 21.77 -20.01
N ARG A 4 51.39 20.95 -19.25
CA ARG A 4 50.86 19.74 -18.58
C ARG A 4 49.81 20.04 -17.51
N GLN A 5 49.94 21.14 -16.76
CA GLN A 5 48.92 21.55 -15.79
C GLN A 5 47.64 22.05 -16.45
N LEU A 6 47.76 22.71 -17.61
CA LEU A 6 46.60 23.19 -18.36
C LEU A 6 45.79 22.01 -18.93
N HIS A 7 46.47 20.97 -19.44
CA HIS A 7 45.79 19.77 -19.92
C HIS A 7 45.11 18.95 -18.82
N LEU A 8 45.72 18.86 -17.63
CA LEU A 8 45.11 18.15 -16.50
C LEU A 8 43.87 18.88 -15.97
N LEU A 9 43.89 20.21 -15.92
CA LEU A 9 42.73 21.00 -15.53
C LEU A 9 41.60 20.90 -16.57
N LEU A 10 41.94 20.90 -17.86
CA LEU A 10 40.96 20.74 -18.94
C LEU A 10 40.30 19.34 -18.93
N ALA A 11 41.07 18.29 -18.63
CA ALA A 11 40.54 16.93 -18.51
C ALA A 11 39.62 16.77 -17.28
N ALA A 12 39.96 17.40 -16.16
CA ALA A 12 39.13 17.39 -14.95
C ALA A 12 37.79 18.13 -15.14
N LEU A 13 37.78 19.21 -15.93
CA LEU A 13 36.56 19.95 -16.28
C LEU A 13 35.62 19.16 -17.20
N LEU A 14 36.15 18.25 -18.03
CA LEU A 14 35.35 17.42 -18.95
C LEU A 14 34.77 16.15 -18.29
N MET A 15 35.21 15.79 -17.09
CA MET A 15 34.62 14.70 -16.27
C MET A 15 33.47 15.17 -15.36
N GLY A 16 32.99 16.41 -15.55
CA GLY A 16 31.94 17.02 -14.73
C GLY A 16 30.53 16.49 -15.07
N CYS A 17 29.99 15.70 -14.14
CA CYS A 17 28.56 15.42 -13.92
C CYS A 17 27.84 14.54 -14.96
N VAL A 18 28.17 13.24 -14.98
CA VAL A 18 27.12 12.24 -15.23
C VAL A 18 26.11 12.38 -14.09
N ARG A 19 25.04 13.15 -14.30
CA ARG A 19 23.85 13.09 -13.44
C ARG A 19 23.49 11.61 -13.35
N GLY A 20 23.48 11.08 -12.12
CA GLY A 20 23.12 9.69 -11.87
C GLY A 20 21.82 9.34 -12.60
N PRO A 21 21.65 8.08 -13.05
CA PRO A 21 20.44 7.67 -13.75
C PRO A 21 19.22 8.16 -12.97
N ARG A 22 18.40 9.02 -13.60
CA ARG A 22 17.06 9.24 -13.06
C ARG A 22 16.38 7.88 -13.11
N PRO A 23 15.78 7.40 -12.01
CA PRO A 23 14.97 6.18 -12.08
C PRO A 23 13.95 6.42 -13.19
N SER A 24 14.03 5.60 -14.24
CA SER A 24 13.01 5.63 -15.28
C SER A 24 11.68 5.25 -14.61
N PRO A 25 10.57 5.93 -14.93
CA PRO A 25 9.28 5.51 -14.42
C PRO A 25 9.10 4.02 -14.77
N VAL A 26 8.81 3.20 -13.77
CA VAL A 26 8.60 1.77 -14.01
C VAL A 26 7.40 1.65 -14.92
N LEU A 27 7.57 1.01 -16.08
CA LEU A 27 6.47 0.78 -17.01
C LEU A 27 5.50 -0.20 -16.35
N VAL A 28 4.32 0.29 -16.01
CA VAL A 28 3.21 -0.52 -15.49
C VAL A 28 2.34 -0.90 -16.69
N GLU A 29 2.22 -2.20 -16.97
CA GLU A 29 1.38 -2.68 -18.07
C GLU A 29 -0.13 -2.62 -17.73
N ASP A 30 -0.49 -2.78 -16.45
CA ASP A 30 -1.86 -2.84 -15.92
C ASP A 30 -2.73 -3.98 -16.50
N ASP A 31 -2.20 -5.20 -16.48
CA ASP A 31 -2.89 -6.42 -16.91
C ASP A 31 -3.98 -6.84 -15.90
N ARG A 32 -5.21 -6.37 -16.16
CA ARG A 32 -6.39 -6.63 -15.31
C ARG A 32 -6.84 -8.10 -15.27
N SER A 33 -6.30 -8.97 -16.13
CA SER A 33 -6.60 -10.40 -16.07
C SER A 33 -5.92 -11.11 -14.89
N ILE A 34 -4.89 -10.48 -14.31
CA ILE A 34 -4.13 -11.03 -13.18
C ILE A 34 -4.89 -10.82 -11.87
N ALA A 35 -5.50 -11.86 -11.32
CA ALA A 35 -6.10 -11.81 -9.98
C ALA A 35 -5.03 -11.89 -8.88
N PHE A 36 -5.14 -11.04 -7.85
CA PHE A 36 -4.26 -11.11 -6.69
C PHE A 36 -4.63 -12.31 -5.79
N PRO A 37 -3.64 -13.02 -5.24
CA PRO A 37 -3.88 -14.05 -4.27
C PRO A 37 -4.26 -13.43 -2.92
N GLU A 38 -5.13 -14.09 -2.17
CA GLU A 38 -5.29 -13.79 -0.75
C GLU A 38 -4.09 -14.33 0.04
N PHE A 39 -3.59 -13.52 0.97
CA PHE A 39 -2.62 -13.95 1.97
C PHE A 39 -3.39 -14.26 3.26
N SER A 40 -3.85 -15.51 3.42
CA SER A 40 -4.48 -15.93 4.68
C SER A 40 -3.41 -16.19 5.75
N ASP A 41 -3.73 -15.94 7.03
CA ASP A 41 -2.78 -16.09 8.14
C ASP A 41 -2.12 -17.49 8.18
N ASP A 42 -2.87 -18.55 7.87
CA ASP A 42 -2.35 -19.93 7.81
C ASP A 42 -1.32 -20.17 6.69
N SER A 43 -1.29 -19.31 5.66
CA SER A 43 -0.42 -19.43 4.48
C SER A 43 0.84 -18.56 4.56
N VAL A 44 0.92 -17.67 5.55
CA VAL A 44 2.01 -16.71 5.70
C VAL A 44 3.02 -17.21 6.73
N VAL A 45 4.27 -17.39 6.28
CA VAL A 45 5.40 -17.68 7.17
C VAL A 45 6.15 -16.38 7.43
N GLU A 46 6.07 -15.88 8.66
CA GLU A 46 6.80 -14.69 9.08
C GLU A 46 8.31 -14.97 9.23
N LEU A 47 9.13 -14.12 8.61
CA LEU A 47 10.58 -14.21 8.71
C LEU A 47 11.02 -13.74 10.10
N GLN A 48 11.67 -14.63 10.85
CA GLN A 48 12.22 -14.34 12.18
C GLN A 48 13.76 -14.34 12.12
N PRO A 49 14.39 -13.27 11.58
CA PRO A 49 15.83 -13.25 11.29
C PRO A 49 16.72 -13.41 12.53
N GLU A 50 16.21 -13.04 13.71
CA GLU A 50 16.91 -13.23 15.00
C GLU A 50 17.03 -14.70 15.42
N GLN A 51 16.17 -15.59 14.90
CA GLN A 51 16.14 -17.00 15.29
C GLN A 51 16.91 -17.90 14.33
N ARG A 52 16.95 -17.54 13.05
CA ARG A 52 17.62 -18.32 12.00
C ARG A 52 17.84 -17.51 10.72
N PRO A 53 18.85 -17.85 9.91
CA PRO A 53 19.01 -17.27 8.59
C PRO A 53 17.93 -17.76 7.62
N TYR A 54 17.61 -16.92 6.64
CA TYR A 54 16.71 -17.21 5.52
C TYR A 54 17.42 -16.91 4.19
N VAL A 55 17.12 -17.72 3.17
CA VAL A 55 17.58 -17.47 1.80
C VAL A 55 16.38 -17.00 0.99
N LEU A 56 16.48 -15.80 0.43
CA LEU A 56 15.52 -15.28 -0.54
C LEU A 56 16.07 -15.51 -1.95
N GLU A 57 15.23 -15.98 -2.87
CA GLU A 57 15.60 -16.05 -4.29
C GLU A 57 15.98 -14.65 -4.78
N GLY A 58 17.09 -14.51 -5.52
CA GLY A 58 17.53 -13.19 -5.98
C GLY A 58 16.48 -12.45 -6.81
N ALA A 59 15.70 -13.17 -7.62
CA ALA A 59 14.59 -12.59 -8.38
C ALA A 59 13.43 -12.13 -7.48
N LEU A 60 13.15 -12.83 -6.38
CA LEU A 60 12.17 -12.40 -5.39
C LEU A 60 12.63 -11.12 -4.67
N LEU A 61 13.91 -11.08 -4.26
CA LEU A 61 14.49 -9.88 -3.66
C LEU A 61 14.43 -8.67 -4.61
N GLN A 62 14.74 -8.89 -5.89
CA GLN A 62 14.64 -7.84 -6.91
C GLN A 62 13.19 -7.36 -7.09
N ALA A 63 12.21 -8.28 -7.16
CA ALA A 63 10.81 -7.92 -7.26
C ALA A 63 10.34 -7.10 -6.04
N LEU A 64 10.78 -7.48 -4.83
CA LEU A 64 10.50 -6.72 -3.61
C LEU A 64 11.06 -5.30 -3.68
N MET A 65 12.32 -5.14 -4.09
CA MET A 65 12.92 -3.82 -4.28
C MET A 65 12.18 -2.96 -5.31
N ILE A 66 11.69 -3.57 -6.41
CA ILE A 66 10.91 -2.85 -7.42
C ILE A 66 9.59 -2.35 -6.84
N ALA A 67 8.85 -3.22 -6.14
CA ALA A 67 7.58 -2.85 -5.49
C ALA A 67 7.79 -1.74 -4.45
N THR A 68 8.78 -1.89 -3.56
CA THR A 68 9.09 -0.90 -2.52
C THR A 68 9.45 0.46 -3.11
N ASN A 69 10.28 0.50 -4.15
CA ASN A 69 10.71 1.75 -4.78
C ASN A 69 9.62 2.40 -5.65
N ASP A 70 8.65 1.63 -6.16
CA ASP A 70 7.47 2.18 -6.85
C ASP A 70 6.44 2.75 -5.86
N PHE A 71 6.27 2.09 -4.71
CA PHE A 71 5.26 2.45 -3.72
C PHE A 71 5.69 3.60 -2.80
N LEU A 72 6.91 3.52 -2.23
CA LEU A 72 7.37 4.46 -1.22
C LEU A 72 8.05 5.68 -1.85
N PRO A 73 7.96 6.86 -1.20
CA PRO A 73 8.70 8.02 -1.64
C PRO A 73 10.22 7.75 -1.56
N PRO A 74 11.02 8.43 -2.40
CA PRO A 74 12.47 8.34 -2.32
C PRO A 74 12.98 8.67 -0.91
N PRO A 75 14.02 7.96 -0.42
CA PRO A 75 14.53 8.16 0.92
C PRO A 75 15.05 9.59 1.09
N SER A 76 14.51 10.29 2.09
CA SER A 76 14.93 11.61 2.51
C SER A 76 14.79 11.75 4.03
N LYS A 77 15.38 12.79 4.61
CA LYS A 77 15.31 13.01 6.08
C LYS A 77 13.89 13.35 6.55
N ASP A 78 13.07 13.86 5.64
CA ASP A 78 11.75 14.41 5.93
C ASP A 78 10.62 13.43 5.57
N VAL A 79 10.95 12.17 5.23
CA VAL A 79 9.94 11.13 4.97
C VAL A 79 9.19 10.84 6.28
N PRO A 80 7.84 10.99 6.30
CA PRO A 80 7.01 10.62 7.43
C PRO A 80 7.24 9.18 7.86
N CYS A 81 7.04 8.86 9.14
CA CYS A 81 7.33 7.52 9.66
C CYS A 81 6.64 6.41 8.85
N GLN A 82 5.34 6.59 8.56
CA GLN A 82 4.56 5.59 7.83
C GLN A 82 4.97 5.39 6.37
N ASP A 83 5.81 6.26 5.82
CA ASP A 83 6.29 6.16 4.44
C ASP A 83 7.71 5.58 4.38
N ARG A 84 8.26 5.14 5.52
CA ARG A 84 9.57 4.51 5.59
C ARG A 84 9.48 3.01 5.32
N PRO A 85 10.50 2.41 4.68
CA PRO A 85 10.52 0.97 4.41
C PRO A 85 10.37 0.11 5.65
N GLU A 86 10.92 0.54 6.79
CA GLU A 86 10.90 -0.19 8.05
C GLU A 86 9.53 -0.13 8.76
N ALA A 87 8.65 0.78 8.34
CA ALA A 87 7.28 0.90 8.84
C ALA A 87 6.26 0.16 7.97
N GLN A 88 6.72 -0.69 7.03
CA GLN A 88 5.85 -1.51 6.19
C GLN A 88 5.95 -2.99 6.56
N ARG A 89 4.85 -3.70 6.40
CA ARG A 89 4.78 -5.14 6.32
C ARG A 89 4.75 -5.57 4.84
N TYR A 90 5.60 -6.54 4.49
CA TYR A 90 5.72 -7.08 3.15
C TYR A 90 5.30 -8.55 3.13
N LEU A 91 4.28 -8.87 2.33
CA LEU A 91 3.88 -10.25 2.03
C LEU A 91 4.25 -10.56 0.60
N ALA A 92 4.93 -11.69 0.38
CA ALA A 92 5.37 -12.07 -0.95
C ALA A 92 5.15 -13.56 -1.24
N MET A 93 4.66 -13.85 -2.43
CA MET A 93 4.45 -15.21 -2.93
C MET A 93 4.82 -15.28 -4.41
N ARG A 94 5.36 -16.42 -4.85
CA ARG A 94 5.57 -16.70 -6.27
C ARG A 94 4.52 -17.69 -6.79
N ARG A 95 3.90 -17.40 -7.95
CA ARG A 95 3.10 -18.38 -8.71
C ARG A 95 3.56 -18.36 -10.17
N GLY A 96 4.15 -19.46 -10.62
CA GLY A 96 4.75 -19.56 -11.95
C GLY A 96 5.87 -18.53 -12.14
N ASP A 97 5.70 -17.65 -13.12
CA ASP A 97 6.67 -16.60 -13.48
C ASP A 97 6.33 -15.21 -12.93
N LEU A 98 5.32 -15.14 -12.04
CA LEU A 98 4.92 -13.92 -11.35
C LEU A 98 5.25 -13.98 -9.87
N PHE A 99 5.73 -12.84 -9.35
CA PHE A 99 5.84 -12.51 -7.95
C PHE A 99 4.67 -11.62 -7.56
N PHE A 100 3.91 -12.04 -6.57
CA PHE A 100 2.82 -11.30 -5.96
C PHE A 100 3.33 -10.69 -4.66
N ILE A 101 3.20 -9.38 -4.52
CA ILE A 101 3.71 -8.63 -3.37
C ILE A 101 2.59 -7.74 -2.86
N HIS A 102 2.32 -7.81 -1.57
CA HIS A 102 1.45 -6.89 -0.86
C HIS A 102 2.29 -6.10 0.14
N ILE A 103 2.16 -4.78 0.10
CA ILE A 103 2.79 -3.84 1.01
C ILE A 103 1.66 -3.18 1.79
N SER A 104 1.81 -3.10 3.11
CA SER A 104 0.84 -2.45 4.00
C SER A 104 1.56 -1.79 5.18
N GLU A 105 1.07 -0.67 5.71
CA GLU A 105 1.63 -0.04 6.91
C GLU A 105 1.60 -0.99 8.12
N ASP A 106 2.72 -1.07 8.84
CA ASP A 106 2.75 -1.59 10.22
C ASP A 106 2.57 -0.40 11.18
N PRO A 107 1.36 -0.21 11.75
CA PRO A 107 1.10 0.93 12.61
C PRO A 107 1.95 0.90 13.89
N ALA A 108 2.35 -0.28 14.35
CA ALA A 108 3.14 -0.44 15.57
C ALA A 108 4.55 0.15 15.41
N ALA A 109 5.14 0.08 14.21
CA ALA A 109 6.46 0.65 13.91
C ALA A 109 6.52 2.18 14.14
N CYS A 110 5.38 2.86 14.01
CA CYS A 110 5.25 4.30 14.21
C CYS A 110 4.49 4.68 15.49
N GLY A 111 4.24 3.73 16.40
CA GLY A 111 3.53 3.97 17.66
C GLY A 111 2.04 4.28 17.50
N LYS A 112 1.43 3.85 16.39
CA LYS A 112 -0.01 3.97 16.14
C LYS A 112 -0.70 2.64 16.41
N THR A 113 -2.01 2.68 16.60
CA THR A 113 -2.86 1.48 16.75
C THR A 113 -3.52 1.06 15.45
N TYR A 114 -3.73 2.00 14.52
CA TYR A 114 -4.42 1.75 13.26
C TYR A 114 -3.59 2.27 12.08
N PRO A 115 -3.60 1.56 10.95
CA PRO A 115 -2.97 2.03 9.72
C PRO A 115 -3.74 3.23 9.14
N ALA A 116 -3.11 4.01 8.26
CA ALA A 116 -3.82 5.01 7.47
C ALA A 116 -4.75 4.34 6.43
N LEU A 117 -5.83 5.02 6.06
CA LEU A 117 -6.91 4.47 5.22
C LEU A 117 -6.45 3.98 3.82
N ASP A 118 -5.37 4.56 3.29
CA ASP A 118 -4.85 4.29 1.93
C ASP A 118 -3.37 3.89 1.99
N SER A 119 -3.01 2.99 2.92
CA SER A 119 -1.62 2.67 3.26
C SER A 119 -1.13 1.33 2.72
N GLY A 120 -1.71 0.87 1.61
CA GLY A 120 -1.34 -0.42 1.03
C GLY A 120 -1.31 -0.43 -0.49
N ALA A 121 -0.64 -1.45 -1.02
CA ALA A 121 -0.57 -1.71 -2.44
C ALA A 121 -0.28 -3.19 -2.75
N TRP A 122 -0.84 -3.63 -3.86
CA TRP A 122 -0.66 -4.95 -4.43
C TRP A 122 0.10 -4.86 -5.75
N TYR A 123 1.05 -5.76 -5.95
CA TYR A 123 1.92 -5.81 -7.11
C TYR A 123 1.98 -7.23 -7.68
N ALA A 124 1.89 -7.33 -9.00
CA ALA A 124 2.25 -8.52 -9.76
C ALA A 124 3.45 -8.18 -10.64
N ILE A 125 4.59 -8.80 -10.37
CA ILE A 125 5.87 -8.51 -11.02
C ILE A 125 6.36 -9.76 -11.73
N SER A 126 6.67 -9.66 -13.02
CA SER A 126 7.24 -10.77 -13.77
C SER A 126 8.70 -11.02 -13.40
N LYS A 127 9.20 -12.22 -13.68
CA LYS A 127 10.57 -12.62 -13.37
C LYS A 127 11.67 -11.72 -13.98
N ASP A 128 11.37 -11.02 -15.06
CA ASP A 128 12.26 -10.03 -15.69
C ASP A 128 12.20 -8.63 -15.04
N GLY A 129 11.38 -8.45 -13.99
CA GLY A 129 11.30 -7.23 -13.21
C GLY A 129 10.29 -6.19 -13.72
N ARG A 130 9.35 -6.57 -14.60
CA ARG A 130 8.30 -5.65 -15.06
C ARG A 130 7.08 -5.71 -14.15
N ILE A 131 6.48 -4.57 -13.85
CA ILE A 131 5.21 -4.50 -13.13
C ILE A 131 4.10 -4.83 -14.13
N ARG A 132 3.52 -6.02 -13.99
CA ARG A 132 2.42 -6.52 -14.81
C ARG A 132 1.09 -5.92 -14.37
N ARG A 133 0.88 -5.79 -13.06
CA ARG A 133 -0.30 -5.14 -12.47
C ARG A 133 0.09 -4.48 -11.15
N ARG A 134 -0.51 -3.33 -10.84
CA ARG A 134 -0.53 -2.79 -9.48
C ARG A 134 -1.91 -2.28 -9.10
N VAL A 135 -2.23 -2.35 -7.82
CA VAL A 135 -3.44 -1.81 -7.20
C VAL A 135 -2.98 -1.08 -5.95
N VAL A 136 -3.38 0.17 -5.75
CA VAL A 136 -2.98 1.00 -4.61
C VAL A 136 -4.24 1.43 -3.90
N ASP A 137 -4.30 1.23 -2.58
CA ASP A 137 -5.46 1.60 -1.77
C ASP A 137 -5.78 3.10 -1.96
N GLY A 138 -7.05 3.45 -1.98
CA GLY A 138 -7.51 4.83 -2.25
C GLY A 138 -7.50 5.25 -3.73
N ARG A 139 -6.88 4.47 -4.63
CA ARG A 139 -7.03 4.64 -6.08
C ARG A 139 -8.22 3.81 -6.55
N ALA A 140 -9.24 4.45 -7.12
CA ALA A 140 -10.43 3.75 -7.57
C ALA A 140 -10.09 2.69 -8.64
N ASP A 141 -10.08 1.43 -8.25
CA ASP A 141 -10.09 0.28 -9.15
C ASP A 141 -11.53 -0.14 -9.42
N ALA A 142 -12.37 0.79 -9.87
CA ALA A 142 -13.76 0.44 -10.15
C ALA A 142 -13.83 -0.46 -11.40
N PRO A 143 -14.41 -1.67 -11.31
CA PRO A 143 -15.08 -2.28 -12.44
C PRO A 143 -16.31 -1.41 -12.73
N THR A 144 -16.44 -0.91 -13.96
CA THR A 144 -17.62 -0.17 -14.42
C THR A 144 -18.85 -1.07 -14.63
N ASP A 145 -19.03 -2.11 -13.81
CA ASP A 145 -20.16 -3.05 -13.91
C ASP A 145 -20.54 -3.59 -12.52
N ALA A 146 -20.84 -2.69 -11.58
CA ALA A 146 -21.75 -3.01 -10.47
C ALA A 146 -23.16 -2.63 -10.91
N GLY A 147 -23.88 -3.60 -11.46
CA GLY A 147 -25.29 -3.43 -11.78
C GLY A 147 -26.11 -3.08 -10.53
N GLY A 148 -26.98 -2.09 -10.66
CA GLY A 148 -28.20 -1.97 -9.87
C GLY A 148 -28.14 -1.12 -8.61
N GLY A 149 -28.02 0.19 -8.77
CA GLY A 149 -28.43 1.19 -7.78
C GLY A 149 -28.43 2.56 -8.43
N ASP A 150 -29.58 3.23 -8.48
CA ASP A 150 -29.85 4.50 -9.18
C ASP A 150 -29.05 5.71 -8.64
N SER A 151 -27.73 5.62 -8.59
CA SER A 151 -26.85 6.75 -8.36
C SER A 151 -26.55 7.39 -9.71
N GLN A 152 -27.51 8.17 -10.20
CA GLN A 152 -27.31 9.02 -11.36
C GLN A 152 -26.18 10.00 -11.04
N ALA A 153 -25.04 9.85 -11.71
CA ALA A 153 -23.92 10.77 -11.60
C ALA A 153 -24.39 12.18 -12.00
N VAL A 154 -24.47 13.09 -11.03
CA VAL A 154 -24.81 14.49 -11.28
C VAL A 154 -23.53 15.19 -11.74
N PRO A 155 -23.49 15.79 -12.95
CA PRO A 155 -22.34 16.57 -13.38
C PRO A 155 -22.14 17.76 -12.44
N ALA A 156 -20.96 17.87 -11.82
CA ALA A 156 -20.58 19.04 -11.04
C ALA A 156 -19.90 20.07 -11.95
N GLU A 157 -20.32 21.32 -11.87
CA GLU A 157 -19.63 22.43 -12.56
C GLU A 157 -18.29 22.74 -11.88
N PRO A 158 -17.23 23.12 -12.63
CA PRO A 158 -15.94 23.49 -12.05
C PRO A 158 -16.09 24.62 -11.01
N GLY A 159 -15.64 24.37 -9.79
CA GLY A 159 -15.72 25.32 -8.68
C GLY A 159 -16.91 25.10 -7.73
N VAL A 160 -17.71 24.05 -7.94
CA VAL A 160 -18.85 23.72 -7.07
C VAL A 160 -18.65 22.32 -6.47
N ALA A 161 -18.51 22.25 -5.15
CA ALA A 161 -18.72 20.98 -4.44
C ALA A 161 -20.22 20.71 -4.36
N PRO A 162 -20.69 19.46 -4.54
CA PRO A 162 -22.08 19.12 -4.26
C PRO A 162 -22.43 19.63 -2.86
N ALA A 163 -23.58 20.27 -2.71
CA ALA A 163 -24.07 20.61 -1.39
C ALA A 163 -24.17 19.29 -0.61
N LEU A 164 -23.28 19.08 0.37
CA LEU A 164 -23.49 18.11 1.42
C LEU A 164 -24.77 18.54 2.11
N ASP A 165 -25.86 17.94 1.67
CA ASP A 165 -27.17 18.09 2.24
C ASP A 165 -27.06 17.83 3.74
N SER A 166 -27.74 18.70 4.48
CA SER A 166 -27.50 19.09 5.88
C SER A 166 -27.62 17.97 6.92
N VAL A 167 -27.76 16.73 6.47
CA VAL A 167 -27.87 15.51 7.27
C VAL A 167 -26.62 15.25 8.09
N TRP A 168 -25.44 15.69 7.63
CA TRP A 168 -24.16 15.41 8.29
C TRP A 168 -23.81 16.37 9.45
N ASN A 169 -24.50 17.50 9.58
CA ASN A 169 -24.14 18.57 10.53
C ASN A 169 -25.07 18.67 11.75
N ASP A 170 -26.04 17.76 11.90
CA ASP A 170 -26.98 17.73 13.02
C ASP A 170 -26.61 16.60 14.01
N PRO A 171 -25.85 16.89 15.09
CA PRO A 171 -25.46 15.89 16.08
C PRO A 171 -26.64 15.32 16.90
N SER A 172 -27.85 15.89 16.73
CA SER A 172 -29.08 15.42 17.38
C SER A 172 -29.81 14.34 16.59
N ARG A 173 -29.41 14.07 15.33
CA ARG A 173 -30.07 13.06 14.51
C ARG A 173 -29.46 11.67 14.72
N PRO A 174 -30.29 10.65 14.95
CA PRO A 174 -29.82 9.27 15.00
C PRO A 174 -29.31 8.85 13.61
N TRP A 175 -28.24 8.06 13.62
CA TRP A 175 -27.59 7.52 12.44
C TRP A 175 -28.60 6.77 11.54
N PRO A 176 -28.50 6.89 10.20
CA PRO A 176 -29.37 6.16 9.27
C PRO A 176 -29.25 4.65 9.52
N GLU A 177 -30.37 3.97 9.71
CA GLU A 177 -30.38 2.53 10.06
C GLU A 177 -29.69 1.64 9.00
N GLY A 178 -29.65 2.08 7.74
CA GLY A 178 -28.97 1.37 6.65
C GLY A 178 -27.44 1.42 6.68
N LEU A 179 -26.83 2.23 7.54
CA LEU A 179 -25.36 2.30 7.74
C LEU A 179 -24.90 1.68 9.07
N ARG A 180 -25.84 1.12 9.84
CA ARG A 180 -25.60 0.63 11.19
C ARG A 180 -25.28 -0.88 11.19
N ASP A 181 -24.20 -1.27 10.52
CA ASP A 181 -23.67 -2.66 10.59
C ASP A 181 -22.35 -2.71 11.38
N GLY A 182 -22.41 -2.18 12.60
CA GLY A 182 -21.29 -2.13 13.54
C GLY A 182 -21.64 -2.82 14.84
N GLY A 183 -21.79 -4.15 14.81
CA GLY A 183 -21.82 -5.02 15.99
C GLY A 183 -23.21 -5.44 16.47
N SER A 184 -23.45 -6.75 16.48
CA SER A 184 -24.53 -7.36 17.27
C SER A 184 -24.00 -7.76 18.66
N PRO A 185 -24.48 -7.19 19.77
CA PRO A 185 -24.40 -7.84 21.07
C PRO A 185 -25.76 -8.48 21.33
N GLY A 186 -25.89 -9.77 21.02
CA GLY A 186 -27.17 -10.45 21.13
C GLY A 186 -27.10 -11.97 21.14
N SER A 187 -26.06 -12.54 21.74
CA SER A 187 -26.03 -13.97 22.08
C SER A 187 -25.09 -14.19 23.25
N SER A 188 -25.62 -14.05 24.47
CA SER A 188 -25.02 -14.64 25.66
C SER A 188 -26.14 -15.15 26.53
N ASP A 189 -26.38 -16.44 26.41
CA ASP A 189 -27.00 -17.26 27.43
C ASP A 189 -26.36 -16.98 28.79
N ALA A 190 -27.18 -16.58 29.76
CA ALA A 190 -26.91 -16.72 31.19
C ALA A 190 -28.30 -16.96 31.81
N GLY A 191 -28.64 -18.15 32.30
CA GLY A 191 -27.84 -18.91 33.26
C GLY A 191 -28.38 -18.59 34.65
N THR A 192 -29.45 -19.31 35.00
CA THR A 192 -30.08 -19.53 36.31
C THR A 192 -29.37 -18.95 37.53
N GLY A 193 -30.07 -18.08 38.26
CA GLY A 193 -29.57 -17.48 39.50
C GLY A 193 -29.40 -18.46 40.66
N PRO A 194 -28.48 -18.20 41.60
CA PRO A 194 -28.47 -18.87 42.89
C PRO A 194 -29.25 -18.07 43.93
N ALA A 195 -30.12 -18.78 44.64
CA ALA A 195 -30.73 -18.35 45.89
C ALA A 195 -29.68 -18.18 47.00
N ALA A 196 -29.91 -17.24 47.91
CA ALA A 196 -29.20 -17.16 49.19
C ALA A 196 -30.21 -16.91 50.34
N PRO A 197 -30.19 -17.72 51.42
CA PRO A 197 -30.80 -17.44 52.73
C PRO A 197 -29.76 -16.71 53.63
N PRO A 198 -30.01 -16.29 54.90
CA PRO A 198 -31.07 -16.63 55.87
C PRO A 198 -32.17 -15.57 56.11
#